data_AF-A0A0D6AVY5-F1
#
_entry.id   AF-A0A0D6AVY5-F1
#
_cell.length_a   1.000
_cell.length_b   1.000
_cell.length_c   1.000
_cell.angle_alpha   90.00
_cell.angle_beta   90.00
_cell.angle_gamma   90.00
#
_symmetry.space_group_name_H-M   'P 1'
#
loop_
_entity.id
_entity.type
_entity.pdbx_description
1 polymer ?
#
loop_
_entity_poly.entity_id
_entity_poly.type
_entity_poly.pdbx_seq_one_letter_code
_entity_poly.pdbx_strand_id
1 'polypeptide(L)'
;MNINEIKYRDQVIRTYIKNRNWDKNDEFLLKQKLLLNSDQLLPKYPFVVEDEWEVESGRSDSGLGDLIFTDGNGNFAVVEIKYSNSYIYEVLQSRVKPIAIKK
;
A
#
# COMPACT_ATOMS: atom_id res chain seq x y z
N MET A 1 1.04 21.01 5.96
CA MET A 1 0.83 20.22 7.20
C MET A 1 1.95 20.52 8.18
N ASN A 2 1.64 20.60 9.47
CA ASN A 2 2.66 20.73 10.53
C ASN A 2 3.27 19.34 10.82
N ILE A 3 4.56 19.26 11.13
CA ILE A 3 5.24 18.01 11.46
C ILE A 3 4.57 17.21 12.60
N ASN A 4 3.96 17.88 13.59
CA ASN A 4 3.25 17.21 14.68
C ASN A 4 1.97 16.51 14.18
N GLU A 5 1.27 17.15 13.26
CA GLU A 5 0.08 16.58 12.60
C GLU A 5 0.47 15.38 11.73
N ILE A 6 1.56 15.50 10.96
CA ILE A 6 2.09 14.42 10.12
C ILE A 6 2.42 13.19 10.96
N LYS A 7 3.17 13.37 12.05
CA LYS A 7 3.53 12.27 12.96
C LYS A 7 2.31 11.66 13.63
N TYR A 8 1.34 12.48 14.01
CA TYR A 8 0.09 11.99 14.61
C TYR A 8 -0.69 11.12 13.62
N ARG A 9 -0.91 11.60 12.39
CA ARG A 9 -1.61 10.85 11.35
C ARG A 9 -0.88 9.54 11.01
N ASP A 10 0.44 9.61 10.85
CA ASP A 10 1.29 8.44 10.60
C ASP A 10 1.12 7.39 11.70
N GLN A 11 1.19 7.81 12.97
CA GLN A 11 0.99 6.92 14.10
C GLN A 11 -0.41 6.29 14.10
N VAL A 12 -1.46 7.08 13.87
CA VAL A 12 -2.85 6.60 13.86
C VAL A 12 -3.07 5.57 12.76
N ILE A 13 -2.68 5.88 11.52
CA ILE A 13 -2.86 5.01 10.35
C ILE A 13 -2.07 3.71 10.52
N ARG A 14 -0.77 3.82 10.89
CA ARG A 14 0.07 2.63 11.11
C ARG A 14 -0.48 1.75 12.23
N THR A 15 -0.95 2.35 13.33
CA THR A 15 -1.53 1.59 14.44
C THR A 15 -2.81 0.87 14.02
N TYR A 16 -3.69 1.56 13.28
CA TYR A 16 -4.93 0.99 12.77
C TYR A 16 -4.65 -0.22 11.86
N ILE A 17 -3.83 -0.02 10.82
CA ILE A 17 -3.55 -1.06 9.83
C ILE A 17 -2.77 -2.23 10.44
N LYS A 18 -1.81 -1.98 11.33
CA LYS A 18 -1.05 -3.03 12.02
C LYS A 18 -1.95 -3.91 12.88
N ASN A 19 -2.94 -3.32 13.56
CA ASN A 19 -3.81 -4.05 14.48
C ASN A 19 -5.05 -4.66 13.82
N ARG A 20 -5.38 -4.27 12.58
CA ARG A 20 -6.47 -4.84 11.79
C ARG A 20 -6.08 -6.24 11.27
N ASN A 21 -6.21 -7.24 12.14
CA ASN A 21 -5.82 -8.63 11.90
C ASN A 21 -6.92 -9.52 11.30
N TRP A 22 -8.16 -9.02 11.30
CA TRP A 22 -9.35 -9.74 10.82
C TRP A 22 -9.55 -9.64 9.31
N ASP A 23 -8.94 -8.64 8.66
CA ASP A 23 -9.02 -8.46 7.21
C ASP A 23 -8.01 -9.37 6.51
N LYS A 24 -8.53 -10.24 5.62
CA LYS A 24 -7.77 -11.24 4.88
C LYS A 24 -7.71 -10.95 3.38
N ASN A 25 -8.18 -9.78 2.95
CA ASN A 25 -8.08 -9.37 1.56
C ASN A 25 -6.59 -9.24 1.15
N ASP A 26 -6.22 -9.77 -0.01
CA ASP A 26 -4.82 -9.79 -0.44
C ASP A 26 -4.22 -8.38 -0.64
N GLU A 27 -5.01 -7.41 -1.13
CA GLU A 27 -4.57 -6.02 -1.26
C GLU A 27 -4.39 -5.38 0.13
N PHE A 28 -5.27 -5.69 1.08
CA PHE A 28 -5.09 -5.25 2.45
C PHE A 28 -3.81 -5.84 3.09
N LEU A 29 -3.55 -7.13 2.90
CA LEU A 29 -2.34 -7.77 3.39
C LEU A 29 -1.07 -7.16 2.74
N LEU A 30 -1.16 -6.77 1.46
CA LEU A 30 -0.09 -6.07 0.76
C LEU A 30 0.11 -4.65 1.32
N LYS A 31 -0.97 -3.90 1.58
CA LYS A 31 -0.97 -2.58 2.24
C LYS A 31 -0.28 -2.66 3.60
N GLN A 32 -0.63 -3.65 4.42
CA GLN A 32 -0.03 -3.88 5.74
C GLN A 32 1.47 -4.18 5.62
N LYS A 33 1.88 -5.07 4.70
CA LYS A 33 3.30 -5.36 4.45
C LYS A 33 4.08 -4.13 3.98
N LEU A 34 3.50 -3.34 3.08
CA LEU A 34 4.11 -2.10 2.60
C LEU A 34 4.38 -1.15 3.75
N LEU A 35 3.40 -0.91 4.63
CA LEU A 35 3.57 -0.01 5.77
C LEU A 35 4.62 -0.52 6.76
N LEU A 36 4.64 -1.83 7.05
CA LEU A 36 5.63 -2.44 7.95
C LEU A 36 7.07 -2.33 7.43
N ASN A 37 7.28 -2.24 6.12
CA ASN A 37 8.60 -2.18 5.48
C ASN A 37 8.84 -0.86 4.72
N SER A 38 8.00 0.15 4.94
CA SER A 38 8.02 1.42 4.20
C SER A 38 9.32 2.20 4.39
N ASP A 39 10.00 2.01 5.51
CA ASP A 39 11.34 2.55 5.78
C ASP A 39 12.38 2.08 4.75
N GLN A 40 12.24 0.84 4.26
CA GLN A 40 13.12 0.27 3.23
C GLN A 40 12.61 0.54 1.82
N LEU A 41 11.29 0.47 1.59
CA LEU A 41 10.67 0.59 0.27
C LEU A 41 10.56 2.05 -0.19
N LEU A 42 10.29 2.97 0.73
CA LEU A 42 10.05 4.39 0.48
C LEU A 42 10.84 5.27 1.47
N PRO A 43 12.18 5.11 1.56
CA PRO A 43 13.00 5.78 2.59
C PRO A 43 12.93 7.32 2.54
N LYS A 44 12.57 7.90 1.39
CA LYS A 44 12.43 9.35 1.21
C LYS A 44 11.10 9.91 1.71
N TYR A 45 10.10 9.06 1.92
CA TYR A 45 8.74 9.45 2.32
C TYR A 45 8.30 8.63 3.54
N PRO A 46 8.89 8.89 4.72
CA PRO A 46 8.75 8.02 5.89
C PRO A 46 7.36 8.08 6.55
N PHE A 47 6.57 9.12 6.29
CA PHE A 47 5.30 9.34 6.98
C PHE A 47 4.11 9.04 6.08
N VAL A 48 3.20 8.15 6.49
CA VAL A 48 1.89 8.01 5.86
C VAL A 48 0.91 9.03 6.46
N VAL A 49 0.13 9.72 5.63
CA VAL A 49 -0.75 10.80 6.10
C VAL A 49 -2.20 10.65 5.68
N GLU A 50 -2.50 9.79 4.71
CA GLU A 50 -3.85 9.45 4.27
C GLU A 50 -3.93 7.95 3.91
N ASP A 51 -5.09 7.35 4.17
CA ASP A 51 -5.50 5.97 3.81
C ASP A 51 -6.92 6.05 3.26
N GLU A 52 -7.18 5.44 2.10
CA GLU A 52 -8.49 5.46 1.41
C GLU A 52 -9.06 6.88 1.22
N TRP A 53 -8.31 7.73 0.52
CA TRP A 53 -8.61 9.16 0.37
C TRP A 53 -9.37 9.46 -0.92
N GLU A 54 -10.22 10.49 -0.89
CA GLU A 54 -10.97 10.95 -2.07
C GLU A 54 -10.08 11.77 -3.00
N VAL A 55 -10.03 11.39 -4.29
CA VAL A 55 -9.30 12.15 -5.32
C VAL A 55 -9.87 13.58 -5.42
N GLU A 56 -11.19 13.69 -5.33
CA GLU A 56 -11.92 14.95 -5.23
C GLU A 56 -12.68 15.00 -3.89
N SER A 57 -12.43 16.02 -3.08
CA SER A 57 -13.06 16.17 -1.77
C SER A 57 -14.60 16.20 -1.88
N GLY A 58 -15.26 15.34 -1.11
CA GLY A 58 -16.71 15.13 -1.10
C GLY A 58 -17.23 14.27 -2.26
N ARG A 59 -16.35 13.68 -3.07
CA ARG A 59 -16.69 12.95 -4.30
C ARG A 59 -15.99 11.59 -4.36
N SER A 60 -16.29 10.71 -3.42
CA SER A 60 -15.86 9.29 -3.47
C SER A 60 -16.26 8.57 -4.78
N ASP A 61 -17.30 9.04 -5.47
CA ASP A 61 -17.71 8.55 -6.80
C ASP A 61 -16.72 8.91 -7.93
N SER A 62 -15.84 9.89 -7.69
CA SER A 62 -14.81 10.34 -8.64
C SER A 62 -13.47 9.64 -8.45
N GLY A 63 -13.41 8.66 -7.55
CA GLY A 63 -12.25 7.81 -7.30
C GLY A 63 -11.70 7.94 -5.88
N LEU A 64 -11.16 6.83 -5.40
CA LEU A 64 -10.44 6.73 -4.12
C LEU A 64 -9.02 6.24 -4.40
N GLY A 65 -8.04 6.81 -3.69
CA GLY A 65 -6.66 6.36 -3.71
C GLY A 65 -6.29 5.60 -2.44
N ASP A 66 -5.31 4.69 -2.52
CA ASP A 66 -5.00 3.82 -1.39
C ASP A 66 -4.22 4.52 -0.27
N LEU A 67 -3.07 5.11 -0.55
CA LEU A 67 -2.20 5.72 0.46
C LEU A 67 -1.52 7.00 -0.06
N ILE A 68 -1.26 7.94 0.86
CA ILE A 68 -0.36 9.08 0.64
C ILE A 68 0.76 9.06 1.67
N PHE A 69 2.00 9.14 1.19
CA PHE A 69 3.19 9.37 2.02
C PHE A 69 3.75 10.78 1.83
N THR A 70 4.50 11.28 2.81
CA THR A 70 5.20 12.56 2.76
C THR A 70 6.60 12.50 3.38
N ASP A 71 7.48 13.39 2.93
CA ASP A 71 8.80 13.62 3.51
C ASP A 71 8.77 14.57 4.72
N GLY A 72 7.61 15.19 4.99
CA GLY A 72 7.45 16.20 6.04
C GLY A 72 7.76 17.64 5.61
N ASN A 73 8.27 17.83 4.39
CA ASN A 73 8.66 19.14 3.83
C ASN A 73 7.78 19.58 2.66
N GLY A 74 6.60 18.98 2.52
CA GLY A 74 5.63 19.32 1.47
C GLY A 74 5.76 18.52 0.19
N ASN A 75 6.64 17.50 0.15
CA ASN A 75 6.67 16.54 -0.95
C ASN A 75 5.82 15.31 -0.59
N PHE A 76 5.17 14.74 -1.60
CA PHE A 76 4.26 13.62 -1.43
C PHE A 76 4.58 12.49 -2.41
N ALA A 77 4.28 11.27 -1.99
CA ALA A 77 4.23 10.09 -2.84
C ALA A 77 2.84 9.47 -2.72
N VAL A 78 2.13 9.37 -3.84
CA VAL A 78 0.86 8.65 -3.93
C VAL A 78 1.16 7.20 -4.25
N VAL A 79 0.60 6.29 -3.47
CA VAL A 79 0.83 4.85 -3.61
C VAL A 79 -0.51 4.18 -3.86
N GLU A 80 -0.62 3.55 -5.02
CA GLU A 80 -1.73 2.67 -5.39
C GLU A 80 -1.28 1.22 -5.24
N ILE A 81 -2.10 0.39 -4.62
CA ILE A 81 -1.81 -0.99 -4.28
C ILE A 81 -2.73 -1.86 -5.11
N LYS A 82 -2.13 -2.77 -5.88
CA LYS A 82 -2.87 -3.78 -6.63
C LYS A 82 -2.27 -5.14 -6.38
N TYR A 83 -3.13 -6.08 -6.00
CA TYR A 83 -2.74 -7.48 -5.93
C TYR A 83 -2.98 -8.12 -7.30
N SER A 84 -1.92 -8.67 -7.89
CA SER A 84 -2.04 -9.49 -9.10
C SER A 84 -1.52 -10.89 -8.82
N ASN A 85 -2.39 -11.89 -9.03
CA ASN A 85 -1.98 -13.29 -9.00
C ASN A 85 -1.34 -13.65 -10.36
N SER A 86 -0.18 -13.07 -10.63
CA SER A 86 0.57 -13.35 -11.84
C SER A 86 1.45 -14.57 -11.58
N TYR A 87 1.03 -15.76 -12.02
CA TYR A 87 1.99 -16.84 -12.25
C TYR A 87 2.93 -16.39 -13.36
N ILE A 88 4.06 -15.80 -12.98
CA ILE A 88 5.14 -15.52 -13.92
C ILE A 88 5.84 -16.87 -14.18
N TYR A 89 5.65 -17.41 -15.38
CA TYR A 89 6.55 -18.43 -15.91
C TYR A 89 7.91 -17.74 -16.12
N GLU A 90 8.83 -17.86 -15.17
CA GLU A 90 10.23 -17.62 -15.50
C GLU A 90 10.70 -18.73 -16.44
N VAL A 91 11.07 -18.35 -17.66
CA VAL A 91 11.96 -19.16 -18.50
C VAL A 91 13.34 -19.14 -17.84
N LEU A 92 13.51 -19.92 -16.77
CA LEU A 92 14.83 -20.37 -16.38
C LEU A 92 15.19 -21.53 -17.31
N GLN A 93 16.25 -21.33 -18.08
CA GLN A 93 16.86 -22.37 -18.88
C GLN A 93 16.98 -23.65 -18.03
N SER A 94 16.38 -24.73 -18.53
CA SER A 94 16.35 -26.10 -17.98
C SER A 94 15.28 -26.44 -16.93
N ARG A 95 14.03 -26.58 -17.40
CA ARG A 95 13.07 -27.70 -17.18
C ARG A 95 11.64 -27.18 -16.93
N VAL A 96 10.85 -27.13 -18.00
CA VAL A 96 9.41 -26.88 -17.94
C VAL A 96 8.70 -28.16 -17.51
N LYS A 97 7.86 -28.09 -16.46
CA LYS A 97 6.75 -29.03 -16.27
C LYS A 97 5.44 -28.23 -16.17
N PRO A 98 4.49 -28.41 -17.10
CA PRO A 98 3.17 -27.82 -16.97
C PRO A 98 2.34 -28.56 -15.91
N ILE A 99 1.59 -27.81 -15.11
CA ILE A 99 0.53 -28.36 -14.25
C ILE A 99 -0.81 -27.92 -14.85
N ALA A 100 -1.65 -28.88 -15.24
CA ALA A 100 -2.97 -28.64 -15.80
C ALA A 100 -4.01 -28.48 -14.69
N ILE A 101 -4.95 -27.55 -14.84
CA ILE A 101 -6.16 -27.46 -14.02
C ILE A 101 -7.33 -27.94 -14.88
N LYS A 102 -8.03 -28.99 -14.43
CA LYS A 102 -9.33 -29.39 -14.99
C LYS A 102 -10.41 -28.50 -14.39
N LYS A 103 -11.31 -28.03 -15.26
CA LYS A 103 -12.47 -27.17 -14.96
C LYS A 103 -13.40 -27.76 -13.91
#